data_AF-A0A1V5QAF9-F1
#
_entry.id   AF-A0A1V5QAF9-F1
#
_cell.length_a   1.000
_cell.length_b   1.000
_cell.length_c   1.000
_cell.angle_alpha   90.00
_cell.angle_beta   90.00
_cell.angle_gamma   90.00
#
_symmetry.space_group_name_H-M   'P 1'
#
loop_
_entity.id
_entity.type
_entity.pdbx_description
1 polymer ?
#
loop_
_entity_poly.entity_id
_entity_poly.type
_entity_poly.pdbx_seq_one_letter_code
_entity_poly.pdbx_strand_id
1 'polypeptide(L)'
;MEMLTWTAQASPPGETPVVVAEYVLNELGIFVKRERRVPKSAPLNRLTGFRVGYKVIQGMEYRAAPIDRNAILWQKVTSVAENAAGGLRVRGNREDAIELFFDSGMREDVLRFIRTMRALHPTVAAADYGAASWICWRDDDDWGDPFAPLSDMIAEELNTERFLEPEVLEQTMLPDADAKESIIPNFCVRCGGKLFPDSRFCESCGAQIKVH
;
A
#
# COMPACT_ATOMS: atom_id res chain seq x y z
N MET A 1 4.56 5.17 18.86
CA MET A 1 4.50 4.44 17.58
C MET A 1 3.64 5.28 16.67
N GLU A 2 4.24 5.94 15.68
CA GLU A 2 3.46 6.75 14.74
C GLU A 2 2.75 5.82 13.76
N MET A 3 1.44 6.02 13.59
CA MET A 3 0.59 5.24 12.69
C MET A 3 -0.43 6.18 12.06
N LEU A 4 -0.62 6.04 10.75
CA LEU A 4 -1.66 6.74 10.01
C LEU A 4 -2.60 5.71 9.41
N THR A 5 -3.88 5.80 9.77
CA THR A 5 -4.94 4.90 9.31
C THR A 5 -6.07 5.69 8.69
N TRP A 6 -6.54 5.27 7.53
CA TRP A 6 -7.71 5.87 6.90
C TRP A 6 -8.43 4.87 5.98
N THR A 7 -9.63 5.25 5.56
CA THR A 7 -10.38 4.52 4.54
C THR A 7 -10.71 5.44 3.38
N ALA A 8 -10.66 4.93 2.15
CA ALA A 8 -11.01 5.68 0.96
C ALA A 8 -11.69 4.77 -0.07
N GLN A 9 -12.49 5.38 -0.95
CA GLN A 9 -13.04 4.69 -2.09
C GLN A 9 -11.96 4.53 -3.17
N ALA A 10 -11.68 3.28 -3.55
CA ALA A 10 -10.70 2.95 -4.58
C ALA A 10 -11.31 2.71 -5.96
N SER A 11 -12.63 2.48 -6.05
CA SER A 11 -13.37 2.43 -7.32
C SER A 11 -13.79 3.83 -7.79
N PRO A 12 -14.05 4.03 -9.10
CA PRO A 12 -14.63 5.27 -9.59
C PRO A 12 -15.97 5.62 -8.88
N PRO A 13 -16.25 6.91 -8.62
CA PRO A 13 -17.53 7.34 -8.06
C PRO A 13 -18.72 6.91 -8.92
N GLY A 14 -19.81 6.47 -8.27
CA GLY A 14 -21.05 6.08 -8.96
C GLY A 14 -21.07 4.66 -9.53
N GLU A 15 -19.95 3.93 -9.49
CA GLU A 15 -19.91 2.53 -9.90
C GLU A 15 -20.31 1.58 -8.74
N THR A 16 -21.00 0.49 -9.09
CA THR A 16 -21.30 -0.60 -8.15
C THR A 16 -20.82 -1.93 -8.73
N PRO A 17 -20.15 -2.81 -7.94
CA PRO A 17 -19.84 -2.66 -6.52
C PRO A 17 -18.80 -1.56 -6.24
N VAL A 18 -18.98 -0.87 -5.11
CA VAL A 18 -17.99 0.10 -4.64
C VAL A 18 -16.81 -0.67 -4.05
N VAL A 19 -15.57 -0.28 -4.37
CA VAL A 19 -14.39 -0.82 -3.71
C VAL A 19 -13.92 0.18 -2.67
N VAL A 20 -13.85 -0.25 -1.41
CA VAL A 20 -13.30 0.53 -0.31
C VAL A 20 -11.97 -0.08 0.10
N ALA A 21 -10.97 0.79 0.26
CA ALA A 21 -9.65 0.43 0.75
C ALA A 21 -9.47 1.00 2.16
N GLU A 22 -9.04 0.16 3.09
CA GLU A 22 -8.49 0.53 4.38
C GLU A 22 -6.97 0.55 4.26
N TYR A 23 -6.34 1.63 4.69
CA TYR A 23 -4.90 1.83 4.63
C TYR A 23 -4.32 1.97 6.02
N VAL A 24 -3.15 1.38 6.23
CA VAL A 24 -2.32 1.61 7.41
C VAL A 24 -0.91 1.91 6.95
N LEU A 25 -0.38 3.05 7.36
CA LEU A 25 1.05 3.37 7.32
C LEU A 25 1.56 3.35 8.75
N ASN A 26 2.58 2.55 9.03
CA ASN A 26 3.21 2.47 10.35
C ASN A 26 4.73 2.41 10.21
N GLU A 27 5.44 2.13 11.30
CA GLU A 27 6.90 2.04 11.31
C GLU A 27 7.48 0.90 10.44
N LEU A 28 6.68 -0.11 10.12
CA LEU A 28 7.09 -1.28 9.35
C LEU A 28 6.92 -1.08 7.83
N GLY A 29 5.79 -0.54 7.40
CA GLY A 29 5.48 -0.41 5.98
C GLY A 29 4.16 0.26 5.65
N ILE A 30 3.74 0.01 4.41
CA ILE A 30 2.46 0.43 3.84
C ILE A 30 1.59 -0.81 3.67
N PHE A 31 0.39 -0.76 4.22
CA PHE A 31 -0.57 -1.86 4.19
C PHE A 31 -1.89 -1.39 3.61
N VAL A 32 -2.55 -2.27 2.88
CA VAL A 32 -3.89 -2.04 2.36
C VAL A 32 -4.73 -3.30 2.49
N LYS A 33 -6.01 -3.14 2.82
CA LYS A 33 -7.04 -4.16 2.69
C LYS A 33 -8.18 -3.58 1.88
N ARG A 34 -8.69 -4.33 0.90
CA ARG A 34 -9.80 -3.90 0.05
C ARG A 34 -11.00 -4.80 0.24
N GLU A 35 -12.17 -4.18 0.19
CA GLU A 35 -13.45 -4.88 0.23
C GLU A 35 -14.42 -4.31 -0.82
N ARG A 36 -15.26 -5.18 -1.38
CA ARG A 36 -16.40 -4.78 -2.21
C ARG A 36 -17.58 -4.51 -1.33
N ARG A 37 -18.22 -3.37 -1.53
CA ARG A 37 -19.48 -2.99 -0.90
C ARG A 37 -20.59 -2.90 -1.94
N VAL A 38 -21.74 -3.51 -1.64
CA VAL A 38 -22.98 -3.35 -2.42
C VAL A 38 -24.15 -3.00 -1.51
N PRO A 39 -25.16 -2.26 -2.01
CA PRO A 39 -26.39 -2.04 -1.27
C PRO A 39 -27.05 -3.36 -0.87
N LYS A 40 -27.68 -3.42 0.31
CA LYS A 40 -28.43 -4.60 0.80
C LYS A 40 -29.57 -5.00 -0.13
N SER A 41 -30.13 -4.04 -0.86
CA SER A 41 -31.17 -4.25 -1.87
C SER A 41 -30.65 -4.91 -3.15
N ALA A 42 -29.34 -4.92 -3.39
CA ALA A 42 -28.77 -5.51 -4.61
C ALA A 42 -28.84 -7.05 -4.59
N PRO A 43 -29.02 -7.72 -5.75
CA PRO A 43 -28.99 -9.17 -5.85
C PRO A 43 -27.64 -9.73 -5.39
N LEU A 44 -27.66 -10.76 -4.54
CA LEU A 44 -26.45 -11.43 -4.02
C LEU A 44 -25.58 -11.99 -5.16
N ASN A 45 -26.19 -12.35 -6.28
CA ASN A 45 -25.54 -12.92 -7.46
C ASN A 45 -24.46 -11.99 -8.07
N ARG A 46 -24.54 -10.67 -7.82
CA ARG A 46 -23.52 -9.70 -8.27
C ARG A 46 -22.25 -9.71 -7.42
N LEU A 47 -22.29 -10.35 -6.25
CA LEU A 47 -21.14 -10.56 -5.35
C LEU A 47 -20.62 -12.00 -5.39
N THR A 48 -21.42 -12.98 -5.82
CA THR A 48 -21.13 -14.40 -5.62
C THR A 48 -20.20 -14.95 -6.70
N GLY A 49 -18.91 -14.90 -6.40
CA GLY A 49 -17.86 -15.74 -6.97
C GLY A 49 -16.77 -16.11 -5.95
N PHE A 50 -16.93 -15.73 -4.67
CA PHE A 50 -15.91 -15.82 -3.63
C PHE A 50 -16.26 -16.83 -2.54
N ARG A 51 -15.25 -17.51 -1.98
CA ARG A 51 -15.36 -18.47 -0.87
C ARG A 51 -15.64 -17.81 0.48
N VAL A 52 -15.31 -16.53 0.62
CA VAL A 52 -15.47 -15.76 1.87
C VAL A 52 -16.87 -15.15 1.93
N GLY A 53 -17.61 -15.43 3.01
CA GLY A 53 -19.00 -14.96 3.20
C GLY A 53 -19.13 -13.43 3.24
N TYR A 54 -20.36 -12.93 3.13
CA TYR A 54 -20.65 -11.49 3.20
C TYR A 54 -20.96 -11.05 4.65
N LYS A 55 -20.51 -9.86 5.04
CA LYS A 55 -20.86 -9.23 6.33
C LYS A 55 -21.77 -8.03 6.11
N VAL A 56 -22.83 -7.94 6.91
CA VAL A 56 -23.64 -6.72 7.00
C VAL A 56 -22.83 -5.68 7.74
N ILE A 57 -22.57 -4.54 7.11
CA ILE A 57 -21.92 -3.42 7.79
C ILE A 57 -22.96 -2.75 8.69
N GLN A 58 -22.73 -2.76 10.01
CA GLN A 58 -23.64 -2.15 10.97
C GLN A 58 -23.72 -0.64 10.76
N GLY A 59 -24.93 -0.07 10.87
CA GLY A 59 -25.16 1.35 10.63
C GLY A 59 -25.15 1.79 9.16
N MET A 60 -24.85 0.88 8.22
CA MET A 60 -24.84 1.18 6.78
C MET A 60 -25.81 0.27 6.01
N GLU A 61 -26.32 0.73 4.87
CA GLU A 61 -27.16 -0.06 3.96
C GLU A 61 -26.36 -0.99 3.04
N TYR A 62 -25.14 -1.36 3.44
CA TYR A 62 -24.23 -2.13 2.60
C TYR A 62 -23.93 -3.54 3.16
N ARG A 63 -23.61 -4.45 2.24
CA ARG A 63 -22.92 -5.73 2.50
C ARG A 63 -21.48 -5.61 2.01
N ALA A 64 -20.53 -6.12 2.77
CA ALA A 64 -19.11 -6.17 2.41
C ALA A 64 -18.64 -7.60 2.15
N ALA A 65 -17.70 -7.74 1.22
CA ALA A 65 -16.89 -8.94 1.05
C ALA A 65 -15.41 -8.53 0.84
N PRO A 66 -14.45 -9.16 1.54
CA PRO A 66 -13.03 -8.90 1.32
C PRO A 66 -12.63 -9.25 -0.12
N ILE A 67 -11.68 -8.49 -0.67
CA ILE A 67 -11.12 -8.71 -2.02
C ILE A 67 -9.71 -9.27 -1.88
N ASP A 68 -8.84 -8.47 -1.30
CA ASP A 68 -7.41 -8.73 -1.17
C ASP A 68 -6.83 -7.83 -0.07
N ARG A 69 -5.59 -8.15 0.29
CA ARG A 69 -4.74 -7.35 1.14
C ARG A 69 -3.38 -7.21 0.46
N ASN A 70 -2.57 -6.24 0.84
CA ASN A 70 -1.20 -6.11 0.36
C ASN A 70 -0.35 -5.35 1.38
N ALA A 71 0.95 -5.58 1.35
CA ALA A 71 1.92 -4.98 2.26
C ALA A 71 3.25 -4.73 1.50
N ILE A 72 3.80 -3.53 1.64
CA ILE A 72 5.14 -3.19 1.15
C ILE A 72 5.92 -2.59 2.31
N LEU A 73 7.00 -3.26 2.70
CA LEU A 73 7.91 -2.77 3.75
C LEU A 73 8.73 -1.58 3.25
N TRP A 74 9.07 -0.65 4.15
CA TRP A 74 9.74 0.60 3.75
C TRP A 74 11.06 0.37 3.04
N GLN A 75 11.89 -0.56 3.53
CA GLN A 75 13.16 -0.92 2.90
C GLN A 75 12.98 -1.60 1.53
N LYS A 76 11.76 -1.94 1.14
CA LYS A 76 11.44 -2.50 -0.18
C LYS A 76 10.73 -1.52 -1.10
N VAL A 77 10.42 -0.31 -0.65
CA VAL A 77 9.87 0.73 -1.51
C VAL A 77 10.92 1.16 -2.54
N THR A 78 10.59 0.98 -3.81
CA THR A 78 11.43 1.33 -4.96
C THR A 78 10.99 2.61 -5.64
N SER A 79 9.70 2.92 -5.62
CA SER A 79 9.21 4.18 -6.15
C SER A 79 7.93 4.67 -5.52
N VAL A 80 7.79 6.00 -5.46
CA VAL A 80 6.54 6.69 -5.11
C VAL A 80 6.24 7.72 -6.20
N ALA A 81 5.09 7.56 -6.86
CA ALA A 81 4.66 8.43 -7.96
C ALA A 81 3.20 8.87 -7.78
N GLU A 82 2.86 10.06 -8.25
CA GLU A 82 1.45 10.46 -8.35
C GLU A 82 0.73 9.58 -9.38
N ASN A 83 -0.48 9.13 -9.03
CA ASN A 83 -1.35 8.42 -9.97
C ASN A 83 -2.31 9.39 -10.67
N ALA A 84 -2.95 8.92 -11.76
CA ALA A 84 -3.83 9.76 -12.57
C ALA A 84 -5.08 10.26 -11.82
N ALA A 85 -5.45 9.61 -10.71
CA ALA A 85 -6.60 9.96 -9.88
C ALA A 85 -6.23 10.93 -8.74
N GLY A 86 -5.00 11.44 -8.71
CA GLY A 86 -4.53 12.37 -7.67
C GLY A 86 -4.05 11.70 -6.38
N GLY A 87 -4.08 10.37 -6.30
CA GLY A 87 -3.46 9.57 -5.24
C GLY A 87 -1.97 9.30 -5.50
N LEU A 88 -1.42 8.30 -4.81
CA LEU A 88 -0.03 7.85 -5.00
C LEU A 88 -0.01 6.38 -5.40
N ARG A 89 0.90 6.03 -6.30
CA ARG A 89 1.32 4.66 -6.57
C ARG A 89 2.65 4.42 -5.87
N VAL A 90 2.67 3.49 -4.94
CA VAL A 90 3.88 3.02 -4.27
C VAL A 90 4.24 1.66 -4.87
N ARG A 91 5.47 1.52 -5.36
CA ARG A 91 6.01 0.23 -5.81
C ARG A 91 7.07 -0.28 -4.85
N GLY A 92 7.16 -1.59 -4.73
CA GLY A 92 8.20 -2.27 -3.97
C GLY A 92 8.33 -3.73 -4.40
N ASN A 93 9.30 -4.44 -3.81
CA ASN A 93 9.65 -5.81 -4.24
C ASN A 93 9.79 -5.91 -5.78
N ARG A 94 9.78 -7.11 -6.36
CA ARG A 94 9.87 -7.29 -7.81
C ARG A 94 8.59 -6.87 -8.54
N GLU A 95 7.42 -7.14 -7.96
CA GLU A 95 6.13 -7.00 -8.66
C GLU A 95 5.07 -6.19 -7.89
N ASP A 96 5.37 -5.71 -6.68
CA ASP A 96 4.33 -5.16 -5.81
C ASP A 96 4.03 -3.69 -6.11
N ALA A 97 2.74 -3.38 -6.10
CA ALA A 97 2.25 -2.01 -6.14
C ALA A 97 1.04 -1.82 -5.23
N ILE A 98 0.99 -0.69 -4.55
CA ILE A 98 -0.16 -0.23 -3.77
C ILE A 98 -0.57 1.15 -4.29
N GLU A 99 -1.84 1.26 -4.68
CA GLU A 99 -2.47 2.56 -4.94
C GLU A 99 -3.03 3.12 -3.63
N LEU A 100 -2.55 4.29 -3.24
CA LEU A 100 -3.04 5.07 -2.12
C LEU A 100 -4.03 6.11 -2.62
N PHE A 101 -5.30 5.95 -2.24
CA PHE A 101 -6.34 6.96 -2.42
C PHE A 101 -6.56 7.68 -1.10
N PHE A 102 -6.67 9.00 -1.13
CA PHE A 102 -6.91 9.82 0.05
C PHE A 102 -7.47 11.18 -0.38
N ASP A 103 -8.17 11.85 0.53
CA ASP A 103 -8.69 13.19 0.29
C ASP A 103 -7.57 14.23 0.29
N SER A 104 -7.83 15.39 -0.33
CA SER A 104 -6.85 16.48 -0.41
C SER A 104 -6.33 16.94 0.94
N GLY A 105 -7.15 16.85 2.00
CA GLY A 105 -6.77 17.20 3.38
C GLY A 105 -5.75 16.25 4.01
N MET A 106 -5.63 15.01 3.52
CA MET A 106 -4.68 14.01 4.05
C MET A 106 -3.37 13.96 3.29
N ARG A 107 -3.30 14.58 2.10
CA ARG A 107 -2.16 14.47 1.18
C ARG A 107 -0.83 14.82 1.85
N GLU A 108 -0.80 15.93 2.59
CA GLU A 108 0.43 16.41 3.22
C GLU A 108 0.92 15.46 4.31
N ASP A 109 -0.01 14.93 5.12
CA ASP A 109 0.29 13.96 6.17
C ASP A 109 0.82 12.65 5.61
N VAL A 110 0.18 12.12 4.56
CA VAL A 110 0.61 10.88 3.88
C VAL A 110 2.00 11.07 3.28
N LEU A 111 2.24 12.16 2.53
CA LEU A 111 3.55 12.43 1.94
C LEU A 111 4.63 12.70 2.99
N ARG A 112 4.29 13.36 4.10
CA ARG A 112 5.22 13.56 5.23
C ARG A 112 5.60 12.22 5.85
N PHE A 113 4.62 11.36 6.11
CA PHE A 113 4.87 10.04 6.68
C PHE A 113 5.77 9.19 5.76
N ILE A 114 5.43 9.10 4.48
CA ILE A 114 6.23 8.37 3.48
C ILE A 114 7.67 8.91 3.43
N ARG A 115 7.87 10.23 3.37
CA ARG A 115 9.21 10.84 3.36
C ARG A 115 10.02 10.46 4.60
N THR A 116 9.42 10.59 5.78
CA THR A 116 10.08 10.27 7.05
C THR A 116 10.49 8.80 7.06
N MET A 117 9.58 7.90 6.72
CA MET A 117 9.87 6.46 6.77
C MET A 117 10.89 6.03 5.71
N ARG A 118 10.82 6.56 4.47
CA ARG A 118 11.84 6.30 3.44
C ARG A 118 13.23 6.83 3.83
N ALA A 119 13.29 7.91 4.63
CA ALA A 119 14.55 8.43 5.13
C ALA A 119 15.15 7.56 6.25
N LEU A 120 14.31 6.96 7.09
CA LEU A 120 14.70 6.06 8.18
C LEU A 120 15.02 4.64 7.70
N HIS A 121 14.40 4.20 6.59
CA HIS A 121 14.54 2.85 6.04
C HIS A 121 15.01 2.92 4.57
N PRO A 122 16.33 3.07 4.34
CA PRO A 122 16.88 3.02 2.99
C PRO A 122 16.52 1.74 2.26
N THR A 123 16.35 1.82 0.95
CA THR A 123 16.00 0.67 0.11
C THR A 123 17.09 -0.40 0.14
N VAL A 124 16.69 -1.67 0.32
CA VAL A 124 17.56 -2.85 0.38
C VAL A 124 17.28 -3.77 -0.80
N ALA A 125 18.28 -3.92 -1.68
CA ALA A 125 18.15 -4.75 -2.89
C ALA A 125 18.18 -6.26 -2.60
N ALA A 126 18.98 -6.68 -1.63
CA ALA A 126 19.12 -8.07 -1.23
C ALA A 126 17.80 -8.67 -0.73
N ALA A 127 17.66 -9.99 -0.79
CA ALA A 127 16.50 -10.71 -0.26
C ALA A 127 16.19 -10.34 1.20
N ASP A 128 14.90 -10.29 1.56
CA ASP A 128 14.42 -9.88 2.89
C ASP A 128 13.33 -10.82 3.39
N TYR A 129 13.63 -11.53 4.48
CA TYR A 129 12.70 -12.50 5.09
C TYR A 129 11.45 -11.85 5.67
N GLY A 130 11.54 -10.62 6.17
CA GLY A 130 10.38 -9.88 6.66
C GLY A 130 9.42 -9.60 5.50
N ALA A 131 9.92 -9.02 4.41
CA ALA A 131 9.14 -8.76 3.22
C ALA A 131 8.53 -10.04 2.62
N ALA A 132 9.26 -11.16 2.64
CA ALA A 132 8.78 -12.45 2.18
C ALA A 132 7.61 -12.97 3.04
N SER A 133 7.66 -12.80 4.37
CA SER A 133 6.53 -13.12 5.25
C SER A 133 5.27 -12.35 4.88
N TRP A 134 5.41 -11.07 4.54
CA TRP A 134 4.28 -10.23 4.13
C TRP A 134 3.76 -10.56 2.73
N ILE A 135 4.60 -11.09 1.83
CA ILE A 135 4.14 -11.69 0.57
C ILE A 135 3.29 -12.94 0.85
N CYS A 136 3.77 -13.83 1.72
CA CYS A 136 2.96 -14.98 2.11
C CYS A 136 1.64 -14.56 2.76
N TRP A 137 1.64 -13.58 3.66
CA TRP A 137 0.40 -13.04 4.25
C TRP A 137 -0.57 -12.50 3.18
N ARG A 138 -0.06 -11.78 2.19
CA ARG A 138 -0.87 -11.29 1.06
C ARG A 138 -1.52 -12.43 0.29
N ASP A 139 -0.76 -13.47 -0.02
CA ASP A 139 -1.18 -14.58 -0.88
C ASP A 139 -1.92 -15.69 -0.11
N ASP A 140 -1.98 -15.58 1.21
CA ASP A 140 -2.70 -16.51 2.09
C ASP A 140 -4.22 -16.32 1.97
N ASP A 141 -4.89 -17.39 1.56
CA ASP A 141 -6.35 -17.46 1.45
C ASP A 141 -7.04 -17.63 2.83
N ASP A 142 -6.30 -17.94 3.89
CA ASP A 142 -6.81 -18.00 5.26
C ASP A 142 -6.58 -16.67 6.00
N TRP A 143 -7.67 -15.96 6.25
CA TRP A 143 -7.64 -14.58 6.76
C TRP A 143 -7.94 -14.50 8.26
N GLY A 144 -8.24 -15.62 8.94
CA GLY A 144 -8.81 -15.59 10.28
C GLY A 144 -10.17 -14.87 10.28
N ASP A 145 -10.23 -13.65 10.82
CA ASP A 145 -11.36 -12.73 10.62
C ASP A 145 -11.05 -11.70 9.51
N PRO A 146 -11.52 -11.89 8.27
CA PRO A 146 -11.26 -10.95 7.17
C PRO A 146 -11.90 -9.56 7.37
N PHE A 147 -12.82 -9.43 8.33
CA PHE A 147 -13.49 -8.18 8.67
C PHE A 147 -12.91 -7.49 9.89
N ALA A 148 -11.84 -8.03 10.49
CA ALA A 148 -11.09 -7.33 11.54
C ALA A 148 -10.45 -6.04 10.98
N PRO A 149 -10.27 -4.98 11.80
CA PRO A 149 -9.50 -3.80 11.40
C PRO A 149 -8.13 -4.18 10.85
N LEU A 150 -7.65 -3.49 9.81
CA LEU A 150 -6.37 -3.82 9.19
C LEU A 150 -5.21 -3.71 10.20
N SER A 151 -5.28 -2.78 11.15
CA SER A 151 -4.31 -2.68 12.25
C SER A 151 -4.18 -3.96 13.07
N ASP A 152 -5.31 -4.62 13.31
CA ASP A 152 -5.37 -5.82 14.16
C ASP A 152 -4.83 -7.02 13.37
N MET A 153 -5.15 -7.11 12.07
CA MET A 153 -4.58 -8.10 11.16
C MET A 153 -3.06 -7.98 11.04
N ILE A 154 -2.53 -6.75 11.02
CA ILE A 154 -1.08 -6.49 11.01
C ILE A 154 -0.46 -6.95 12.33
N ALA A 155 -1.10 -6.62 13.46
CA ALA A 155 -0.60 -7.01 14.78
C ALA A 155 -0.61 -8.52 14.98
N GLU A 156 -1.61 -9.23 14.45
CA GLU A 156 -1.67 -10.68 14.45
C GLU A 156 -0.53 -11.28 13.62
N GLU A 157 -0.35 -10.82 12.39
CA GLU A 157 0.71 -11.33 11.50
C GLU A 157 2.12 -11.10 12.07
N LEU A 158 2.35 -10.00 12.79
CA LEU A 158 3.62 -9.76 13.49
C LEU A 158 3.97 -10.82 14.55
N ASN A 159 2.98 -11.58 15.02
CA ASN A 159 3.16 -12.67 15.99
C ASN A 159 3.10 -14.05 15.33
N THR A 160 3.03 -14.12 13.99
CA THR A 160 2.95 -15.36 13.23
C THR A 160 4.32 -15.72 12.66
N GLU A 161 4.75 -16.96 12.87
CA GLU A 161 5.93 -17.51 12.20
C GLU A 161 5.52 -18.19 10.89
N ARG A 162 6.10 -17.76 9.77
CA ARG A 162 5.86 -18.35 8.45
C ARG A 162 7.05 -19.17 7.97
N PHE A 163 6.75 -20.31 7.35
CA PHE A 163 7.72 -21.03 6.53
C PHE A 163 7.79 -20.36 5.16
N LEU A 164 9.00 -19.99 4.73
CA LEU A 164 9.22 -19.21 3.51
C LEU A 164 9.89 -20.08 2.45
N GLU A 165 9.21 -20.22 1.32
CA GLU A 165 9.76 -20.87 0.14
C GLU A 165 10.84 -19.97 -0.51
N PRO A 166 11.94 -20.54 -1.03
CA PRO A 166 13.01 -19.77 -1.69
C PRO A 166 12.50 -18.83 -2.79
N GLU A 167 11.47 -19.24 -3.51
CA GLU A 167 10.83 -18.50 -4.61
C GLU A 167 10.14 -17.23 -4.09
N VAL A 168 9.52 -17.29 -2.91
CA VAL A 168 8.93 -16.11 -2.26
C VAL A 168 10.03 -15.15 -1.81
N LEU A 169 11.12 -15.68 -1.27
CA LEU A 169 12.27 -14.88 -0.87
C LEU A 169 12.90 -14.17 -2.08
N GLU A 170 12.99 -14.83 -3.23
CA GLU A 170 13.47 -14.24 -4.48
C GLU A 170 12.60 -13.06 -4.96
N GLN A 171 11.28 -13.12 -4.77
CA GLN A 171 10.39 -12.01 -5.16
C GLN A 171 10.68 -10.71 -4.41
N THR A 172 11.32 -10.79 -3.24
CA THR A 172 11.75 -9.61 -2.47
C THR A 172 13.05 -8.98 -2.98
N MET A 173 13.80 -9.70 -3.82
CA MET A 173 15.01 -9.17 -4.42
C MET A 173 14.64 -8.11 -5.44
N LEU A 174 15.18 -6.91 -5.23
CA LEU A 174 15.04 -5.86 -6.21
C LEU A 174 16.00 -6.20 -7.35
N PRO A 175 15.58 -6.05 -8.62
CA PRO A 175 16.55 -6.17 -9.71
C PRO A 175 17.70 -5.22 -9.40
N ASP A 176 18.94 -5.65 -9.67
CA ASP A 176 20.06 -4.72 -9.79
C ASP A 176 19.64 -3.72 -10.87
N ALA A 177 19.04 -2.63 -10.44
CA ALA A 177 19.10 -1.41 -11.17
C ALA A 177 20.58 -1.06 -11.10
N ASP A 178 21.35 -1.64 -12.04
CA ASP A 178 22.60 -1.06 -12.52
C ASP A 178 22.44 0.44 -12.33
N ALA A 179 23.30 0.99 -11.48
CA ALA A 179 23.37 2.37 -11.13
C ALA A 179 23.31 3.23 -12.42
N LYS A 180 22.10 3.52 -12.90
CA LYS A 180 21.84 4.76 -13.60
C LYS A 180 21.97 5.77 -12.50
N GLU A 181 23.21 6.20 -12.33
CA GLU A 181 23.61 7.36 -11.57
C GLU A 181 22.57 8.44 -11.87
N SER A 182 21.61 8.57 -10.95
CA SER A 182 20.45 9.40 -11.20
C SER A 182 20.99 10.81 -11.16
N ILE A 183 20.93 11.53 -12.29
CA ILE A 183 21.26 12.97 -12.39
C ILE A 183 20.15 13.80 -11.69
N ILE A 184 19.58 13.26 -10.62
CA ILE A 184 18.58 13.90 -9.79
C ILE A 184 19.36 14.54 -8.63
N PRO A 185 19.20 15.86 -8.41
CA PRO A 185 19.85 16.51 -7.29
C PRO A 185 19.36 15.90 -5.98
N ASN A 186 20.23 15.80 -4.98
CA ASN A 186 19.86 15.28 -3.65
C ASN A 186 18.81 16.14 -2.93
N PHE A 187 18.64 17.39 -3.35
CA PHE A 187 17.72 18.36 -2.74
C PHE A 187 16.93 19.13 -3.79
N CYS A 188 15.66 19.41 -3.48
CA CYS A 188 14.78 20.18 -4.34
C CYS A 188 15.24 21.63 -4.43
N VAL A 189 15.50 22.11 -5.64
CA VAL A 189 15.91 23.51 -5.90
C VAL A 189 14.86 24.56 -5.51
N ARG A 190 13.57 24.16 -5.38
CA ARG A 190 12.47 25.06 -5.02
C ARG A 190 12.31 25.22 -3.51
N CYS A 191 12.49 24.15 -2.72
CA CYS A 191 12.14 24.15 -1.29
C CYS A 191 13.23 23.58 -0.37
N GLY A 192 14.33 23.05 -0.90
CA GLY A 192 15.41 22.43 -0.13
C GLY A 192 15.10 21.02 0.42
N GLY A 193 13.91 20.46 0.19
CA GLY A 193 13.56 19.12 0.66
C GLY A 193 14.41 18.01 0.01
N LYS A 194 14.75 16.97 0.78
CA LYS A 194 15.47 15.79 0.29
C LYS A 194 14.71 15.12 -0.86
N LEU A 195 15.44 14.74 -1.90
CA LEU A 195 14.94 13.97 -3.03
C LEU A 195 15.50 12.55 -2.96
N PHE A 196 14.71 11.59 -3.39
CA PHE A 196 15.09 10.18 -3.50
C PHE A 196 15.54 9.86 -4.94
N PRO A 197 16.34 8.80 -5.16
CA PRO A 197 16.86 8.44 -6.48
C PRO A 197 15.80 8.17 -7.56
N ASP A 198 14.56 7.89 -7.15
CA ASP A 198 13.38 7.65 -8.00
C ASP A 198 12.47 8.88 -8.13
N SER A 199 12.79 10.00 -7.46
CA SER A 199 11.90 11.16 -7.36
C SER A 199 11.62 11.78 -8.73
N ARG A 200 10.34 11.78 -9.13
CA ARG A 200 9.84 12.53 -10.30
C ARG A 200 9.26 13.89 -9.93
N PHE A 201 8.89 14.04 -8.67
CA PHE A 201 8.41 15.27 -8.06
C PHE A 201 8.98 15.38 -6.66
N CYS A 202 9.00 16.59 -6.11
CA CYS A 202 9.38 16.81 -4.74
C CYS A 202 8.21 16.42 -3.82
N GLU A 203 8.39 15.34 -3.06
CA GLU A 203 7.42 14.89 -2.05
C GLU A 203 7.18 15.95 -0.95
N SER A 204 7.99 17.01 -0.87
CA SER A 204 7.84 18.11 0.09
C SER A 204 7.01 19.30 -0.39
N CYS A 205 7.08 19.65 -1.67
CA CYS A 205 6.39 20.84 -2.20
C CYS A 205 5.60 20.59 -3.48
N GLY A 206 5.54 19.34 -3.95
CA GLY A 206 4.84 18.93 -5.17
C GLY A 206 5.52 19.39 -6.47
N ALA A 207 6.67 20.07 -6.41
CA ALA A 207 7.32 20.57 -7.62
C ALA A 207 7.85 19.41 -8.49
N GLN A 208 7.54 19.42 -9.79
CA GLN A 208 8.13 18.46 -10.72
C GLN A 208 9.64 18.64 -10.82
N ILE A 209 10.36 17.52 -10.91
CA ILE A 209 11.81 17.50 -11.04
C ILE A 209 12.13 17.33 -12.52
N LYS A 210 12.81 18.31 -13.10
CA LYS A 210 13.34 18.20 -14.46
C LYS A 210 14.65 17.44 -14.38
N VAL A 211 14.68 16.23 -14.92
CA VAL A 211 15.94 15.52 -15.17
C VAL A 211 16.50 16.09 -16.48
N HIS A 212 17.72 16.60 -16.44
CA HIS A 212 18.43 17.12 -17.61
C HIS A 212 19.22 16.02 -18.31
#